data_AF-A0A2V2GDC8-F1
#
_entry.id   AF-A0A2V2GDC8-F1
#
_cell.length_a   1.000
_cell.length_b   1.000
_cell.length_c   1.000
_cell.angle_alpha   90.00
_cell.angle_beta   90.00
_cell.angle_gamma   90.00
#
_symmetry.space_group_name_H-M   'P 1'
#
loop_
_entity.id
_entity.type
_entity.pdbx_description
1 polymer ?
#
loop_
_entity_poly.entity_id
_entity_poly.type
_entity_poly.pdbx_seq_one_letter_code
_entity_poly.pdbx_strand_id
1 'polypeptide(L)' 'MEEHDLKRLEKYAPTDPELKALWEEHMLYEKQIEKLESKPYLTPAEDQELKALKKQKLDGKTRLHVMLDRYEK' A
#
# COMPACT_ATOMS: atom_id res chain seq x y z
N MET A 1 -0.59 4.05 7.27
CA MET A 1 -1.28 2.84 7.78
C MET A 1 -1.51 3.03 9.26
N GLU A 2 -2.63 2.55 9.80
CA GLU A 2 -2.85 2.62 11.24
C GLU A 2 -2.12 1.43 11.90
N GLU A 3 -1.69 1.57 13.15
CA GLU A 3 -0.95 0.50 13.87
C GLU A 3 -1.73 -0.83 13.93
N HIS A 4 -3.05 -0.76 13.80
CA HIS A 4 -3.93 -1.92 13.68
C HIS A 4 -3.70 -2.74 12.41
N ASP A 5 -3.42 -2.09 11.28
CA ASP A 5 -3.16 -2.79 10.02
C ASP A 5 -1.85 -3.56 10.08
N LEU A 6 -0.81 -2.97 10.67
CA LEU A 6 0.51 -3.60 10.85
C LEU A 6 0.42 -4.85 11.75
N LYS A 7 -0.29 -4.76 12.89
CA LYS A 7 -0.48 -5.91 13.78
C LYS A 7 -1.25 -7.04 13.12
N ARG A 8 -2.30 -6.71 12.36
CA ARG A 8 -3.06 -7.69 11.59
C ARG A 8 -2.18 -8.31 10.52
N LEU A 9 -1.39 -7.49 9.83
CA LEU A 9 -0.49 -8.00 8.80
C LEU A 9 0.57 -8.94 9.36
N GLU A 10 1.20 -8.65 10.49
CA GLU A 10 2.14 -9.59 11.14
C GLU A 10 1.47 -10.93 11.50
N LYS A 11 0.20 -10.90 11.89
CA LYS A 11 -0.57 -12.10 12.26
C LYS A 11 -0.95 -12.95 11.05
N TYR A 12 -1.33 -12.31 9.94
CA TYR A 12 -1.84 -12.99 8.75
C TYR A 12 -0.80 -13.16 7.62
N ALA A 13 0.27 -12.38 7.57
CA ALA A 13 1.37 -12.53 6.61
C ALA A 13 2.04 -13.93 6.58
N PRO A 14 2.18 -14.68 7.71
CA PRO A 14 2.64 -16.06 7.65
C PRO A 14 1.57 -17.05 7.21
N THR A 15 0.29 -16.67 7.29
CA THR A 15 -0.86 -17.53 6.98
C THR A 15 -1.31 -17.38 5.53
N ASP A 16 -1.16 -16.17 4.97
CA ASP A 16 -1.63 -15.81 3.64
C ASP A 16 -0.52 -15.10 2.83
N PRO A 17 0.04 -15.79 1.81
CA PRO A 17 1.06 -15.20 0.95
C PRO A 17 0.52 -14.09 0.03
N GLU A 18 -0.79 -14.05 -0.29
CA GLU A 18 -1.39 -12.96 -1.05
C GLU A 18 -1.43 -11.67 -0.23
N LEU A 19 -1.74 -11.74 1.06
CA LEU A 19 -1.71 -10.60 1.98
C LEU A 19 -0.30 -10.02 2.07
N LYS A 20 0.71 -10.90 2.19
CA LYS A 20 2.12 -10.47 2.18
C LYS A 20 2.48 -9.78 0.87
N ALA A 21 2.08 -10.33 -0.28
CA ALA A 21 2.34 -9.72 -1.59
C ALA A 21 1.66 -8.34 -1.72
N LEU A 22 0.40 -8.21 -1.29
CA LEU A 22 -0.32 -6.92 -1.27
C LEU A 22 0.37 -5.88 -0.38
N TRP A 23 0.93 -6.30 0.74
CA TRP A 23 1.70 -5.43 1.62
C TRP A 23 3.01 -4.97 1.02
N GLU A 24 3.76 -5.90 0.42
CA GLU A 24 5.00 -5.56 -0.28
C GLU A 24 4.72 -4.59 -1.43
N GLU A 25 3.62 -4.79 -2.17
CA GLU A 25 3.17 -3.86 -3.21
C GLU A 25 2.81 -2.48 -2.63
N HIS A 26 2.09 -2.44 -1.49
CA HIS A 26 1.76 -1.20 -0.78
C HIS A 26 3.01 -0.42 -0.34
N MET A 27 3.98 -1.10 0.27
CA MET A 27 5.28 -0.54 0.67
C MET A 27 6.05 -0.02 -0.54
N LEU A 28 5.99 -0.73 -1.68
CA LEU A 28 6.64 -0.32 -2.92
C LEU A 28 6.03 0.98 -3.45
N TYR A 29 4.70 1.12 -3.43
CA TYR A 29 4.03 2.35 -3.83
C TYR A 29 4.36 3.51 -2.90
N GLU A 30 4.38 3.28 -1.58
CA GLU A 30 4.73 4.32 -0.61
C GLU A 30 6.14 4.85 -0.84
N LYS A 31 7.11 3.95 -1.05
CA LYS A 31 8.50 4.32 -1.35
C LYS A 31 8.65 5.07 -2.68
N GLN A 32 7.86 4.70 -3.70
CA GLN A 32 7.85 5.41 -4.99
C GLN A 32 7.24 6.80 -4.86
N ILE A 33 6.12 6.93 -4.15
CA ILE A 33 5.49 8.21 -3.85
C ILE A 33 6.47 9.10 -3.09
N GLU A 34 7.11 8.60 -2.04
CA GLU A 34 8.05 9.38 -1.23
C GLU A 34 9.26 9.84 -2.05
N LYS A 35 9.78 9.00 -2.94
CA LYS A 35 10.87 9.36 -3.85
C LYS A 35 10.46 10.46 -4.84
N LEU A 36 9.20 10.46 -5.28
CA LEU A 36 8.64 11.51 -6.13
C LEU A 36 8.37 12.78 -5.32
N GLU A 37 7.71 12.71 -4.17
CA GLU A 37 7.44 13.87 -3.30
C GLU A 37 8.71 14.51 -2.74
N SER A 38 9.80 13.74 -2.58
CA SER A 38 11.10 14.26 -2.19
C SER A 38 11.77 15.10 -3.28
N LYS A 39 11.34 14.98 -4.55
CA LYS A 39 11.83 15.86 -5.61
C LYS A 39 11.19 17.24 -5.48
N PRO A 40 11.99 18.32 -5.48
CA PRO A 40 11.47 19.69 -5.36
C PRO A 40 10.68 20.15 -6.59
N TYR A 41 10.89 19.51 -7.74
CA TYR A 41 10.12 19.76 -8.96
C TYR A 41 9.75 18.43 -9.61
N LEU A 42 8.44 18.20 -9.74
CA LEU A 42 7.87 17.08 -10.46
C LEU A 42 7.54 17.52 -11.88
N THR A 43 7.97 16.72 -12.86
CA THR A 43 7.50 16.89 -14.24
C THR A 43 6.02 16.51 -14.34
N PRO A 44 5.28 17.01 -15.35
CA PRO A 44 3.87 16.65 -15.54
C PRO A 44 3.64 15.13 -15.66
N ALA A 45 4.61 14.38 -16.20
CA ALA A 45 4.58 12.93 -16.22
C ALA A 45 4.64 12.34 -14.81
N GLU A 46 5.55 12.85 -13.96
CA GLU A 46 5.70 12.41 -12.57
C GLU A 46 4.50 12.80 -11.68
N ASP A 47 3.83 13.94 -11.92
CA ASP A 47 2.59 14.28 -11.22
C ASP A 47 1.45 13.29 -11.56
N GLN A 48 1.34 12.92 -12.84
CA GLN A 48 0.39 11.88 -13.26
C GLN A 48 0.73 10.53 -12.63
N GLU A 49 2.01 10.18 -12.58
CA GLU A 49 2.49 8.94 -11.97
C GLU A 49 2.25 8.93 -10.45
N LEU A 50 2.49 10.06 -9.76
CA LEU A 50 2.18 10.25 -8.35
C LEU A 50 0.68 10.04 -8.07
N LYS A 51 -0.20 10.62 -8.91
CA LYS A 51 -1.64 10.43 -8.80
C LYS A 51 -2.05 8.97 -9.03
N ALA A 52 -1.45 8.31 -10.01
CA ALA A 52 -1.69 6.89 -10.28
C ALA A 52 -1.24 6.03 -9.09
N LEU A 53 -0.04 6.28 -8.54
CA LEU A 53 0.51 5.60 -7.37
C LEU A 53 -0.35 5.84 -6.12
N LYS A 54 -0.81 7.07 -5.88
CA LYS A 54 -1.74 7.38 -4.77
C LYS A 54 -3.05 6.61 -4.91
N LYS A 55 -3.57 6.44 -6.14
CA LYS A 55 -4.77 5.65 -6.41
C LYS A 55 -4.53 4.15 -6.20
N GLN A 56 -3.41 3.62 -6.68
CA GLN A 56 -3.01 2.22 -6.45
C GLN A 56 -2.82 1.93 -4.96
N LYS A 57 -2.19 2.86 -4.22
CA LYS A 57 -2.05 2.77 -2.76
C LYS A 57 -3.41 2.71 -2.06
N LEU A 58 -4.38 3.50 -2.50
CA LEU A 58 -5.74 3.48 -1.97
C LEU A 58 -6.43 2.12 -2.24
N ASP A 59 -6.31 1.60 -3.46
CA ASP A 59 -6.86 0.29 -3.85
C ASP A 59 -6.22 -0.85 -3.04
N GLY A 60 -4.90 -0.81 -2.87
CA GLY A 60 -4.14 -1.75 -2.04
C GLY A 60 -4.58 -1.71 -0.57
N LYS A 61 -4.82 -0.51 -0.02
CA LYS A 61 -5.40 -0.38 1.34
C LYS A 61 -6.79 -0.99 1.41
N THR A 62 -7.66 -0.72 0.44
CA THR A 62 -9.01 -1.30 0.39
C THR A 62 -8.97 -2.82 0.31
N ARG A 63 -8.09 -3.38 -0.54
CA ARG A 63 -7.90 -4.84 -0.65
C ARG A 63 -7.39 -5.44 0.65
N LEU A 64 -6.38 -4.84 1.28
CA LEU A 64 -5.88 -5.27 2.59
C LEU A 64 -7.00 -5.25 3.64
N HIS A 65 -7.78 -4.17 3.74
CA HIS A 65 -8.92 -4.11 4.65
C HIS A 65 -9.96 -5.20 4.38
N VAL A 66 -10.34 -5.44 3.12
CA VAL A 66 -11.32 -6.49 2.76
C VAL A 66 -10.77 -7.88 3.09
N MET A 67 -9.48 -8.12 2.87
CA MET A 67 -8.84 -9.40 3.17
C MET A 67 -8.78 -9.64 4.67
N LEU A 68 -8.37 -8.61 5.44
CA LEU A 68 -8.35 -8.64 6.90
C LEU A 68 -9.75 -8.83 7.50
N ASP A 69 -10.78 -8.20 6.93
CA ASP A 69 -12.18 -8.36 7.36
C ASP A 69 -12.67 -9.81 7.17
N ARG A 70 -12.28 -10.48 6.07
CA ARG A 70 -12.57 -11.90 5.86
C ARG A 70 -11.94 -12.81 6.91
N TYR A 71 -10.77 -12.42 7.43
CA TYR A 71 -10.03 -13.19 8.43
C TYR A 71 -10.48 -12.94 9.87
N GLU A 72 -11.32 -11.92 10.09
CA GLU A 72 -11.89 -11.59 11.41
C GLU A 72 -13.27 -12.26 11.63
N LYS A 73 -13.83 -12.91 10.60
CA LYS A 73 -15.05 -13.73 10.64
C LYS A 73 -14.77 -15.21 10.90
#